data_AF-V5RK88-F1
#
_entry.id   AF-V5RK88-F1
#
_cell.length_a   1.000
_cell.length_b   1.000
_cell.length_c   1.000
_cell.angle_alpha   90.00
_cell.angle_beta   90.00
_cell.angle_gamma   90.00
#
_symmetry.space_group_name_H-M   'P 1'
#
loop_
_entity.id
_entity.type
_entity.pdbx_description
1 polymer ?
#
loop_
_entity_poly.entity_id
_entity_poly.type
_entity_poly.pdbx_seq_one_letter_code
_entity_poly.pdbx_strand_id
1 'polypeptide(L)'
;MIISKTKIITGLIMILICTLVYLSMLTITIIRLRKLQKLDKDRVYIRKPVYHLFYWTICFIVPFFLSVNITLGTMSLVLGENDKHHLGLVFNILYLFYILIILLIILTGQKIINSMYIAEYQGNYFFINNLISKESIISIQPTLRRKSLIITFKNEEENIETMTIKYHWELYDWFKVN
;
A
#
# COMPACT_ATOMS: atom_id res chain seq x y z
N MET A 1 24.74 -7.75 -28.44
CA MET A 1 24.93 -8.11 -27.01
C MET A 1 23.87 -9.13 -26.63
N ILE A 2 24.20 -10.43 -26.63
CA ILE A 2 23.23 -11.51 -26.42
C ILE A 2 22.73 -11.45 -24.96
N ILE A 3 21.42 -11.35 -24.77
CA ILE A 3 20.83 -11.47 -23.43
C ILE A 3 20.94 -12.95 -23.04
N SER A 4 21.87 -13.24 -22.12
CA SER A 4 22.06 -14.60 -21.60
C SER A 4 20.79 -15.10 -20.90
N LYS A 5 20.48 -16.39 -21.05
CA LYS A 5 19.39 -17.08 -20.34
C LYS A 5 19.45 -16.82 -18.83
N THR A 6 20.66 -16.70 -18.28
CA THR A 6 20.90 -16.34 -16.88
C THR A 6 20.22 -15.04 -16.48
N LYS A 7 20.25 -14.00 -17.33
CA LYS A 7 19.65 -12.68 -17.03
C LYS A 7 18.13 -12.77 -16.89
N ILE A 8 17.48 -13.52 -17.78
CA ILE A 8 16.03 -13.73 -17.75
C ILE A 8 15.64 -14.50 -16.49
N ILE A 9 16.39 -15.57 -16.17
CA ILE A 9 16.16 -16.38 -14.95
C ILE A 9 16.33 -15.51 -13.69
N THR A 10 17.40 -14.70 -13.61
CA THR A 10 17.61 -13.77 -12.49
C THR A 10 16.44 -12.78 -12.37
N GLY A 11 15.94 -12.24 -13.48
CA GLY A 11 14.77 -11.36 -13.49
C GLY A 11 13.51 -12.03 -12.93
N LEU A 12 13.25 -13.29 -13.33
CA LEU A 12 12.12 -14.06 -12.81
C LEU A 12 12.24 -14.34 -11.30
N ILE A 13 13.43 -14.67 -10.81
CA ILE A 13 13.69 -14.84 -9.37
C ILE A 13 13.42 -13.53 -8.62
N MET A 14 13.88 -12.39 -9.15
CA MET A 14 13.61 -11.08 -8.55
C MET A 14 12.11 -10.74 -8.51
N ILE A 15 11.38 -11.00 -9.61
CA ILE A 15 9.92 -10.86 -9.65
C ILE A 15 9.27 -11.71 -8.55
N LEU A 16 9.68 -12.97 -8.41
CA LEU A 16 9.14 -13.88 -7.39
C LEU A 16 9.36 -13.34 -5.97
N ILE A 17 10.59 -12.92 -5.65
CA ILE A 17 10.93 -12.34 -4.34
C ILE A 17 10.09 -11.09 -4.06
N CYS A 18 10.05 -10.14 -5.00
CA CYS A 18 9.26 -8.91 -4.84
C CYS A 18 7.76 -9.20 -4.67
N THR A 19 7.23 -10.18 -5.41
CA THR A 19 5.83 -10.58 -5.32
C THR A 19 5.51 -11.21 -3.96
N LEU A 20 6.40 -12.06 -3.43
CA LEU A 20 6.24 -12.64 -2.09
C LEU A 20 6.25 -11.57 -1.00
N VAL A 21 7.15 -10.59 -1.08
CA VAL A 21 7.20 -9.45 -0.14
C VAL A 21 5.92 -8.61 -0.24
N TYR A 22 5.43 -8.36 -1.45
CA TYR A 22 4.18 -7.64 -1.65
C TYR A 22 2.97 -8.39 -1.05
N LEU A 23 2.87 -9.70 -1.32
CA LEU A 23 1.78 -10.55 -0.83
C LEU A 23 1.77 -10.65 0.70
N SER A 24 2.93 -10.70 1.35
CA SER A 24 2.99 -10.72 2.82
C SER A 24 2.44 -9.42 3.43
N MET A 25 2.87 -8.26 2.93
CA MET A 25 2.35 -6.96 3.35
C MET A 25 0.84 -6.81 3.08
N LEU A 26 0.39 -7.26 1.92
CA LEU A 26 -1.00 -7.25 1.52
C LEU A 26 -1.86 -8.11 2.45
N THR A 27 -1.40 -9.31 2.77
CA THR A 27 -2.09 -10.23 3.69
C THR A 27 -2.26 -9.60 5.07
N ILE A 28 -1.20 -9.02 5.63
CA ILE A 28 -1.24 -8.32 6.92
C ILE A 28 -2.26 -7.17 6.87
N THR A 29 -2.23 -6.37 5.80
CA THR A 29 -3.14 -5.23 5.61
C THR A 29 -4.60 -5.68 5.52
N ILE A 30 -4.90 -6.71 4.73
CA ILE A 30 -6.26 -7.24 4.58
C ILE A 30 -6.78 -7.80 5.90
N ILE A 31 -5.95 -8.53 6.66
CA ILE A 31 -6.34 -9.05 7.97
C ILE A 31 -6.70 -7.90 8.91
N ARG A 32 -5.85 -6.86 8.99
CA ARG A 32 -6.10 -5.67 9.83
C ARG A 32 -7.38 -4.94 9.40
N LEU A 33 -7.57 -4.73 8.09
CA LEU A 33 -8.79 -4.12 7.56
C LEU A 33 -10.04 -4.94 7.89
N ARG A 34 -10.01 -6.27 7.72
CA ARG A 34 -11.15 -7.13 8.05
C ARG A 34 -11.46 -7.11 9.55
N LYS A 35 -10.44 -7.09 10.41
CA LYS A 35 -10.64 -6.94 11.86
C LYS A 35 -11.36 -5.62 12.18
N LEU A 36 -10.89 -4.51 11.61
CA LEU A 36 -11.53 -3.20 11.75
C LEU A 36 -12.97 -3.17 11.22
N GLN A 37 -13.22 -3.86 10.12
CA GLN A 37 -14.56 -3.93 9.53
C GLN A 37 -15.55 -4.74 10.37
N LYS A 38 -15.07 -5.64 11.23
CA LYS A 38 -15.90 -6.49 12.10
C LYS A 38 -16.15 -5.93 13.49
N LEU A 39 -15.46 -4.86 13.90
CA LEU A 39 -15.75 -4.18 15.16
C LEU A 39 -17.21 -3.70 15.16
N ASP A 40 -17.91 -3.79 16.28
CA ASP A 40 -19.07 -2.94 16.49
C ASP A 40 -18.56 -1.51 16.53
N LYS A 41 -19.11 -0.62 15.72
CA LYS A 41 -18.52 0.70 15.46
C LYS A 41 -19.54 1.77 15.72
N ASP A 42 -19.16 2.74 16.54
CA ASP A 42 -19.98 3.92 16.81
C ASP A 42 -20.03 4.81 15.55
N ARG A 43 -18.86 5.03 14.95
CA ARG A 43 -18.69 5.85 13.74
C ARG A 43 -17.62 5.27 12.83
N VAL A 44 -17.77 5.50 11.53
CA VAL A 44 -16.79 5.06 10.53
C VAL A 44 -16.51 6.18 9.54
N TYR A 45 -15.23 6.38 9.25
CA TYR A 45 -14.78 7.17 8.12
C TYR A 45 -14.18 6.26 7.05
N ILE A 46 -14.67 6.40 5.81
CA ILE A 46 -14.17 5.67 4.64
C ILE A 46 -13.82 6.66 3.55
N ARG A 47 -12.54 6.72 3.18
CA ARG A 47 -12.10 7.51 2.02
C ARG A 47 -12.28 6.68 0.74
N LYS A 48 -13.47 6.75 0.14
CA LYS A 48 -13.86 5.95 -1.05
C LYS A 48 -12.80 5.93 -2.16
N PRO A 49 -12.20 7.07 -2.58
CA PRO A 49 -11.21 7.04 -3.68
C PRO A 49 -9.97 6.20 -3.35
N VAL A 50 -9.49 6.29 -2.11
CA VAL A 50 -8.32 5.51 -1.66
C VAL A 50 -8.69 4.04 -1.50
N TYR A 51 -9.89 3.77 -0.99
CA TYR A 51 -10.43 2.43 -0.89
C TYR A 51 -10.50 1.76 -2.27
N HIS A 52 -11.12 2.40 -3.26
CA HIS A 52 -11.15 1.86 -4.62
C HIS A 52 -9.74 1.70 -5.20
N LEU A 53 -8.85 2.70 -5.07
CA LEU A 53 -7.48 2.59 -5.58
C LEU A 53 -6.73 1.39 -4.99
N PHE A 54 -6.92 1.10 -3.71
CA PHE A 54 -6.35 -0.08 -3.05
C PHE A 54 -6.84 -1.39 -3.71
N TYR A 55 -8.16 -1.56 -3.91
CA TYR A 55 -8.69 -2.75 -4.58
C TYR A 55 -8.29 -2.84 -6.05
N TRP A 56 -8.29 -1.71 -6.78
CA TRP A 56 -7.82 -1.66 -8.16
C TRP A 56 -6.37 -2.13 -8.28
N THR A 57 -5.53 -1.69 -7.35
CA THR A 57 -4.11 -2.08 -7.32
C THR A 57 -3.93 -3.58 -7.11
N ILE A 58 -4.70 -4.13 -6.16
CA ILE A 58 -4.59 -5.54 -5.75
C ILE A 58 -5.20 -6.49 -6.77
N CYS A 59 -6.38 -6.17 -7.30
CA CYS A 59 -7.15 -7.08 -8.14
C CYS A 59 -6.79 -6.97 -9.63
N PHE A 60 -6.29 -5.81 -10.08
CA PHE A 60 -6.06 -5.56 -11.50
C PHE A 60 -4.62 -5.18 -11.81
N ILE A 61 -4.09 -4.11 -11.23
CA ILE A 61 -2.80 -3.54 -11.65
C ILE A 61 -1.66 -4.55 -11.41
N VAL A 62 -1.48 -5.01 -10.16
CA VAL A 62 -0.36 -5.92 -9.83
C VAL A 62 -0.48 -7.26 -10.54
N PRO A 63 -1.64 -7.96 -10.54
CA PRO A 63 -1.80 -9.20 -11.28
C PRO A 63 -1.57 -9.06 -12.78
N PHE A 64 -2.03 -7.96 -13.39
CA PHE A 64 -1.81 -7.69 -14.80
C PHE A 64 -0.31 -7.58 -15.12
N PHE A 65 0.43 -6.72 -14.42
CA PHE A 65 1.86 -6.58 -14.67
C PHE A 65 2.65 -7.86 -14.35
N LEU A 66 2.26 -8.61 -13.32
CA LEU A 66 2.87 -9.90 -13.01
C LEU A 66 2.65 -10.90 -14.17
N SER A 67 1.42 -11.01 -14.67
CA SER A 67 1.09 -11.91 -15.78
C SER A 67 1.86 -11.56 -17.05
N VAL A 68 1.94 -10.28 -17.42
CA VAL A 68 2.71 -9.80 -18.57
C VAL A 68 4.19 -10.16 -18.44
N ASN A 69 4.78 -9.95 -17.25
CA ASN A 69 6.18 -10.28 -17.01
C ASN A 69 6.46 -11.78 -17.07
N ILE A 70 5.57 -12.61 -16.52
CA ILE A 70 5.69 -14.06 -16.59
C ILE A 70 5.60 -14.52 -18.06
N THR A 71 4.60 -14.05 -18.81
CA THR A 71 4.41 -14.40 -20.23
C THR A 71 5.61 -14.00 -21.09
N LEU A 72 6.13 -12.78 -20.92
CA LEU A 72 7.31 -12.34 -21.65
C LEU A 72 8.57 -13.11 -21.25
N GLY A 73 8.73 -13.40 -19.95
CA GLY A 73 9.83 -14.20 -19.43
C GLY A 73 9.81 -15.61 -20.02
N THR A 74 8.67 -16.30 -20.02
CA THR A 74 8.54 -17.65 -20.58
C THR A 74 8.72 -17.66 -22.10
N MET A 75 8.10 -16.73 -22.83
CA MET A 75 8.26 -16.62 -24.29
C MET A 75 9.72 -16.38 -24.69
N SER A 76 10.44 -15.53 -23.94
CA SER A 76 11.86 -15.26 -24.21
C SER A 76 12.79 -16.47 -23.97
N LEU A 77 12.34 -17.47 -23.20
CA LEU A 77 13.07 -18.71 -22.97
C LEU A 77 12.76 -19.79 -24.02
N VAL A 78 11.56 -19.77 -24.60
CA VAL A 78 11.05 -20.79 -25.54
C VAL A 78 11.34 -20.45 -27.01
N LEU A 79 11.33 -19.16 -27.39
CA LEU A 79 11.49 -18.72 -28.77
C LEU A 79 12.95 -18.76 -29.27
N GLY A 80 13.11 -18.88 -30.59
CA GLY A 80 14.40 -18.98 -31.29
C GLY A 80 15.29 -17.73 -31.13
N GLU A 81 16.57 -17.86 -31.52
CA GLU A 81 17.62 -16.88 -31.18
C GLU A 81 17.38 -15.44 -31.67
N ASN A 82 16.69 -15.26 -32.80
CA ASN A 82 16.43 -13.93 -33.37
C ASN A 82 15.36 -13.15 -32.58
N ASP A 83 14.24 -13.77 -32.21
CA ASP A 83 13.15 -13.11 -31.46
C ASP A 83 13.50 -12.91 -29.98
N LYS A 84 14.42 -13.74 -29.47
CA LYS A 84 14.89 -13.71 -28.10
C LYS A 84 15.55 -12.38 -27.71
N HIS A 85 16.19 -11.68 -28.65
CA HIS A 85 16.86 -10.42 -28.32
C HIS A 85 15.87 -9.30 -28.02
N HIS A 86 14.88 -9.10 -28.90
CA HIS A 86 13.86 -8.05 -28.72
C HIS A 86 12.96 -8.34 -27.52
N LEU A 87 12.48 -9.59 -27.39
CA LEU A 87 11.64 -9.99 -26.25
C LEU A 87 12.38 -9.91 -24.91
N GLY A 88 13.65 -10.31 -24.88
CA GLY A 88 14.47 -10.21 -23.67
C GLY A 88 14.69 -8.76 -23.23
N LEU A 89 14.81 -7.82 -24.17
CA LEU A 89 14.94 -6.39 -23.87
C LEU A 89 13.63 -5.84 -23.31
N VAL A 90 12.50 -6.15 -23.94
CA VAL A 90 11.16 -5.75 -23.47
C VAL A 90 10.86 -6.32 -22.09
N PHE A 91 11.19 -7.59 -21.84
CA PHE A 91 11.13 -8.20 -20.51
C PHE A 91 11.97 -7.42 -19.49
N ASN A 92 13.20 -7.04 -19.87
CA ASN A 92 14.08 -6.32 -18.95
C ASN A 92 13.51 -4.97 -18.49
N ILE A 93 12.94 -4.22 -19.43
CA ILE A 93 12.29 -2.93 -19.13
C ILE A 93 11.07 -3.16 -18.23
N LEU A 94 10.22 -4.13 -18.57
CA LEU A 94 8.97 -4.36 -17.85
C LEU A 94 9.18 -4.96 -16.46
N TYR A 95 10.20 -5.80 -16.24
CA TYR A 95 10.46 -6.32 -14.90
C TYR A 95 11.01 -5.21 -13.99
N LEU A 96 11.90 -4.34 -14.50
CA LEU A 96 12.41 -3.20 -13.73
C LEU A 96 11.28 -2.25 -13.36
N PHE A 97 10.38 -1.98 -14.31
CA PHE A 97 9.20 -1.19 -14.06
C PHE A 97 8.26 -1.83 -13.03
N TYR A 98 8.06 -3.14 -13.08
CA TYR A 98 7.29 -3.89 -12.08
C TYR A 98 7.90 -3.77 -10.68
N ILE A 99 9.23 -3.96 -10.54
CA ILE A 99 9.92 -3.81 -9.26
C ILE A 99 9.74 -2.39 -8.72
N LEU A 100 9.88 -1.36 -9.57
CA LEU A 100 9.68 0.03 -9.19
C LEU A 100 8.25 0.28 -8.68
N ILE A 101 7.24 -0.25 -9.38
CA ILE A 101 5.83 -0.17 -8.95
C ILE A 101 5.64 -0.79 -7.57
N ILE A 102 6.13 -2.00 -7.36
CA ILE A 102 6.01 -2.70 -6.06
C ILE A 102 6.70 -1.91 -4.96
N LEU A 103 7.90 -1.39 -5.20
CA LEU A 103 8.64 -0.58 -4.24
C LEU A 103 7.86 0.70 -3.88
N LEU A 104 7.31 1.41 -4.88
CA LEU A 104 6.50 2.60 -4.66
C LEU A 104 5.23 2.28 -3.85
N ILE A 105 4.57 1.16 -4.13
CA ILE A 105 3.40 0.72 -3.36
C ILE A 105 3.79 0.42 -1.91
N ILE A 106 4.92 -0.23 -1.66
CA ILE A 106 5.39 -0.52 -0.30
C ILE A 106 5.69 0.78 0.46
N LEU A 107 6.45 1.70 -0.15
CA LEU A 107 6.87 2.95 0.49
C LEU A 107 5.71 3.92 0.75
N THR A 108 4.75 4.01 -0.18
CA THR A 108 3.66 5.00 -0.10
C THR A 108 2.37 4.41 0.46
N GLY A 109 2.17 3.10 0.31
CA GLY A 109 0.95 2.39 0.66
C GLY A 109 0.60 2.57 2.13
N GLN A 110 1.56 2.39 3.05
CA GLN A 110 1.30 2.47 4.48
C GLN A 110 0.68 3.82 4.91
N LYS A 111 1.19 4.94 4.37
CA LYS A 111 0.68 6.29 4.67
C LYS A 111 -0.73 6.51 4.11
N ILE A 112 -0.99 5.98 2.91
CA ILE A 112 -2.27 6.13 2.22
C ILE A 112 -3.33 5.25 2.88
N ILE A 113 -3.00 4.00 3.16
CA ILE A 113 -3.87 2.98 3.77
C ILE A 113 -4.34 3.43 5.16
N ASN A 114 -3.47 4.01 5.99
CA ASN A 114 -3.88 4.54 7.31
C ASN A 114 -4.99 5.61 7.24
N SER A 115 -5.14 6.32 6.12
CA SER A 115 -6.22 7.31 5.91
C SER A 115 -7.44 6.75 5.20
N MET A 116 -7.42 5.47 4.83
CA MET A 116 -8.46 4.82 4.02
C MET A 116 -9.70 4.50 4.84
N TYR A 117 -9.49 3.95 6.03
CA TYR A 117 -10.54 3.42 6.89
C TYR A 117 -10.18 3.72 8.35
N ILE A 118 -11.05 4.46 9.03
CA ILE A 118 -10.91 4.79 10.45
C ILE A 118 -12.23 4.46 11.12
N ALA A 119 -12.15 3.76 12.24
CA ALA A 119 -13.30 3.38 13.04
C ALA A 119 -13.21 4.01 14.42
N GLU A 120 -14.36 4.40 14.94
CA GLU A 120 -14.52 4.79 16.33
C GLU A 120 -15.26 3.68 17.07
N TYR A 121 -14.71 3.27 18.21
CA TYR A 121 -15.36 2.31 19.10
C TYR A 121 -14.90 2.55 20.54
N GLN A 122 -15.86 2.64 21.47
CA GLN A 122 -15.59 2.73 22.91
C GLN A 122 -14.54 3.81 23.27
N GLY A 123 -14.71 5.02 22.74
CA GLY A 123 -13.80 6.13 23.03
C GLY A 123 -12.40 6.01 22.41
N ASN A 124 -12.16 5.04 21.52
CA ASN A 124 -10.90 4.86 20.81
C ASN A 124 -11.06 5.06 19.31
N TYR A 125 -10.05 5.67 18.68
CA TYR A 125 -9.89 5.69 17.24
C TYR A 125 -8.99 4.55 16.77
N PHE A 126 -9.56 3.69 15.95
CA PHE A 126 -8.88 2.56 15.34
C PHE A 126 -8.50 2.88 13.89
N PHE A 127 -7.20 2.96 13.64
CA PHE A 127 -6.60 3.05 12.31
C PHE A 127 -6.14 1.64 11.88
N ILE A 128 -5.81 1.47 10.59
CA ILE A 128 -5.33 0.18 10.07
C ILE A 128 -4.09 -0.34 10.80
N ASN A 129 -3.18 0.56 11.20
CA ASN A 129 -1.94 0.16 11.85
C ASN A 129 -1.81 0.63 13.31
N ASN A 130 -2.66 1.55 13.78
CA ASN A 130 -2.50 2.23 15.07
C ASN A 130 -3.86 2.30 15.80
N LEU A 131 -3.80 2.37 17.13
CA LEU A 131 -4.94 2.67 18.01
C LEU A 131 -4.60 3.91 18.83
N ILE A 132 -5.55 4.83 18.96
CA ILE A 132 -5.38 6.06 19.73
C ILE A 132 -6.64 6.27 20.58
N SER A 133 -6.47 6.39 21.90
CA SER A 133 -7.56 6.78 22.80
C SER A 133 -7.96 8.24 22.54
N LYS A 134 -9.26 8.54 22.50
CA LYS A 134 -9.75 9.91 22.33
C LYS A 134 -9.27 10.82 23.47
N GLU A 135 -9.28 10.28 24.69
CA GLU A 135 -8.91 11.03 25.89
C GLU A 135 -7.43 11.42 25.90
N SER A 136 -6.59 10.66 25.22
CA SER A 136 -5.16 10.96 25.13
C SER A 136 -4.81 11.97 24.04
N ILE A 137 -5.76 12.37 23.19
CA ILE A 137 -5.52 13.32 22.11
C ILE A 137 -5.42 14.73 22.65
N ILE A 138 -4.27 15.35 22.44
CA ILE A 138 -3.99 16.74 22.78
C ILE A 138 -4.50 17.66 21.67
N SER A 139 -4.23 17.33 20.40
CA SER A 139 -4.68 18.14 19.28
C SER A 139 -4.74 17.39 17.96
N ILE A 140 -5.63 17.84 17.06
CA ILE A 140 -5.73 17.38 15.67
C ILE A 140 -5.67 18.60 14.77
N GLN A 141 -4.54 18.80 14.09
CA GLN A 141 -4.31 20.00 13.28
C GLN A 141 -3.83 19.66 11.87
N PRO A 142 -4.30 20.36 10.84
CA PRO A 142 -3.70 20.28 9.52
C PRO A 142 -2.35 20.98 9.50
N THR A 143 -1.43 20.48 8.68
CA THR A 143 -0.22 21.23 8.31
C THR A 143 -0.58 22.54 7.60
N LEU A 144 0.33 23.52 7.63
CA LEU A 144 0.16 24.82 6.96
C LEU A 144 -0.27 24.69 5.49
N ARG A 145 0.31 23.72 4.77
CA ARG A 145 -0.02 23.43 3.36
C ARG A 145 -1.18 22.44 3.17
N ARG A 146 -1.88 22.05 4.25
CA ARG A 146 -2.97 21.06 4.27
C ARG A 146 -2.65 19.75 3.53
N LYS A 147 -1.39 19.30 3.60
CA LYS A 147 -0.95 18.03 2.98
C LYS A 147 -1.18 16.83 3.88
N SER A 148 -1.06 17.06 5.19
CA SER A 148 -1.25 16.05 6.24
C SER A 148 -2.02 16.62 7.42
N LEU A 149 -2.69 15.72 8.15
CA LEU A 149 -3.22 15.93 9.49
C LEU A 149 -2.21 15.37 10.49
N ILE A 150 -1.90 16.16 11.50
CA ILE A 150 -1.06 15.80 12.62
C ILE A 150 -1.99 15.57 13.81
N ILE A 151 -1.95 14.36 14.36
CA ILE A 151 -2.64 13.98 15.59
C ILE A 151 -1.56 13.88 16.66
N THR A 152 -1.62 14.76 17.66
CA THR A 152 -0.73 14.76 18.81
C THR A 152 -1.47 14.13 19.98
N PHE A 153 -0.89 13.10 20.58
CA PHE A 153 -1.51 12.34 21.67
C PHE A 153 -0.47 11.91 22.70
N LYS A 154 -0.91 11.60 23.92
CA LYS A 154 -0.08 10.94 24.94
C LYS A 154 -0.13 9.44 24.77
N ASN A 155 1.01 8.77 24.80
CA ASN A 155 1.07 7.31 24.86
C ASN A 155 0.82 6.81 26.30
N GLU A 156 0.86 5.49 26.50
CA GLU A 156 0.63 4.86 27.82
C GLU A 156 1.68 5.26 28.87
N GLU A 157 2.88 5.66 28.44
CA GLU A 157 3.97 6.16 29.31
C GLU A 157 3.89 7.69 29.51
N GLU A 158 2.78 8.32 29.14
CA GLU A 158 2.55 9.76 29.13
C GLU A 158 3.48 10.59 28.22
N ASN A 159 4.26 9.92 27.36
CA ASN A 159 5.11 10.59 26.37
C ASN A 159 4.26 11.17 25.23
N ILE A 160 4.63 12.36 24.76
CA ILE A 160 3.94 13.02 23.65
C ILE A 160 4.40 12.41 22.33
N GLU A 161 3.48 11.79 21.62
CA GLU A 161 3.70 11.22 20.29
C GLU A 161 2.91 11.98 19.22
N THR A 162 3.37 11.88 17.99
CA THR A 162 2.68 12.47 16.83
C THR A 162 2.46 11.42 15.75
N MET A 163 1.20 11.31 15.30
CA MET A 163 0.84 10.53 14.14
C MET A 163 0.51 11.46 12.98
N THR A 164 1.11 11.21 11.83
CA THR A 164 0.82 11.97 10.60
C THR A 164 0.02 11.11 9.64
N ILE A 165 -1.16 11.59 9.25
CA ILE A 165 -2.00 10.97 8.22
C ILE A 165 -2.22 11.91 7.04
N LYS A 166 -2.52 11.35 5.86
CA LYS A 166 -2.78 12.16 4.67
C LYS A 166 -4.04 13.01 4.89
N TYR A 167 -3.94 14.32 4.65
CA TYR A 167 -5.07 15.23 4.84
C TYR A 167 -6.20 14.88 3.87
N HIS A 168 -7.42 14.96 4.39
CA HIS A 168 -8.65 15.04 3.63
C HIS A 168 -9.60 15.94 4.42
N TRP A 169 -10.34 16.80 3.74
CA TRP A 169 -11.23 17.75 4.41
C TRP A 169 -12.35 16.99 5.14
N GLU A 170 -12.98 15.99 4.50
CA GLU A 170 -14.00 15.14 5.14
C GLU A 170 -13.47 14.41 6.37
N LEU A 171 -12.18 14.02 6.37
CA LEU A 171 -11.56 13.37 7.52
C LEU A 171 -11.38 14.35 8.69
N TYR A 172 -10.94 15.56 8.37
CA TYR A 172 -10.78 16.61 9.38
C TYR A 172 -12.12 17.01 9.99
N ASP A 173 -13.14 17.17 9.15
CA ASP A 173 -14.50 17.47 9.61
C ASP A 173 -15.08 16.30 10.41
N TRP A 174 -14.80 15.05 10.01
CA TRP A 174 -15.20 13.87 10.78
C TRP A 174 -14.65 13.89 12.21
N PHE A 175 -13.40 14.34 12.42
CA PHE A 175 -12.84 14.51 13.77
C PHE A 175 -13.46 15.69 14.56
N LYS A 176 -14.02 16.69 13.88
CA LYS A 176 -14.61 17.89 14.49
C LYS A 176 -16.08 17.75 14.90
N VAL A 177 -16.82 16.84 14.29
CA VAL A 177 -18.24 16.59 14.64
C VAL A 177 -18.31 15.76 15.93
N ASN A 178 -17.52 16.11 16.95
CA ASN A 178 -17.50 15.54 18.30
C ASN A 178 -17.47 16.68 19.31
#